data_AF-A0AAD1Z1Z3-F1
#
_entry.id   AF-A0AAD1Z1Z3-F1
#
_cell.length_a   1.000
_cell.length_b   1.000
_cell.length_c   1.000
_cell.angle_alpha   90.00
_cell.angle_beta   90.00
_cell.angle_gamma   90.00
#
_symmetry.space_group_name_H-M   'P 1'
#
loop_
_entity.id
_entity.type
_entity.pdbx_description
1 polymer ?
#
loop_
_entity_poly.entity_id
_entity_poly.type
_entity_poly.pdbx_seq_one_letter_code
_entity_poly.pdbx_strand_id
1 'polypeptide(L)'
;MDQKVKGLAKLKNCFQRFGYISSSSSPNFIGDFDKILESAAKMYQINFNLNSTDELDVQTLKHSVLPRSGNPDVINGTSTMNSGKPKSDSMIQTVGRKSIATTCSYTVY
;
A
#
# COMPACT_ATOMS: atom_id res chain seq x y z
N MET A 1 15.11 11.95 16.60
CA MET A 1 14.03 10.94 16.59
C MET A 1 13.08 11.13 15.39
N ASP A 2 13.49 11.89 14.37
CA ASP A 2 12.59 12.44 13.35
C ASP A 2 12.53 11.64 12.05
N GLN A 3 13.45 10.68 11.85
CA GLN A 3 13.46 9.86 10.64
C GLN A 3 12.34 8.84 10.61
N LYS A 4 11.98 8.26 11.77
CA LYS A 4 10.86 7.30 11.89
C LYS A 4 9.52 7.96 11.55
N VAL A 5 9.25 9.13 12.12
CA VAL A 5 8.02 9.92 11.90
C VAL A 5 7.92 10.36 10.43
N LYS A 6 9.03 10.84 9.84
CA LYS A 6 9.10 11.21 8.42
C LYS A 6 8.91 10.00 7.49
N GLY A 7 9.47 8.84 7.83
CA GLY A 7 9.28 7.59 7.08
C GLY A 7 7.82 7.15 7.10
N LEU A 8 7.17 7.24 8.26
CA LEU A 8 5.78 6.82 8.40
C LEU A 8 4.79 7.73 7.67
N ALA A 9 4.99 9.05 7.74
CA ALA A 9 4.16 10.00 7.00
C ALA A 9 4.23 9.75 5.48
N LYS A 10 5.42 9.44 4.96
CA LYS A 10 5.61 9.09 3.54
C LYS A 10 4.96 7.76 3.18
N LEU A 11 5.01 6.76 4.05
CA LEU A 11 4.32 5.49 3.84
C LEU A 11 2.79 5.67 3.83
N LYS A 12 2.22 6.45 4.76
CA LYS A 12 0.79 6.75 4.75
C LYS A 12 0.39 7.42 3.42
N ASN A 13 1.21 8.34 2.90
CA ASN A 13 0.96 8.98 1.61
C ASN A 13 1.00 7.97 0.45
N CYS A 14 1.95 7.04 0.48
CA CYS A 14 2.04 5.92 -0.45
C CYS A 14 0.74 5.11 -0.47
N PHE A 15 0.28 4.69 0.70
CA PHE A 15 -0.94 3.89 0.85
C PHE A 15 -2.20 4.64 0.45
N GLN A 16 -2.28 5.95 0.70
CA GLN A 16 -3.37 6.78 0.17
C GLN A 16 -3.35 6.81 -1.35
N ARG A 17 -2.17 6.97 -1.97
CA ARG A 17 -2.03 7.04 -3.43
C ARG A 17 -2.46 5.75 -4.14
N PHE A 18 -2.19 4.59 -3.53
CA PHE A 18 -2.58 3.29 -4.07
C PHE A 18 -3.96 2.79 -3.59
N GLY A 19 -4.67 3.60 -2.80
CA GLY A 19 -6.06 3.35 -2.40
C GLY A 19 -6.24 2.49 -1.15
N TYR A 20 -5.17 2.18 -0.42
CA TYR A 20 -5.23 1.44 0.85
C TYR A 20 -5.75 2.28 2.02
N ILE A 21 -5.54 3.60 1.98
CA ILE A 21 -6.03 4.54 2.99
C ILE A 21 -6.99 5.53 2.32
N SER A 22 -8.20 5.67 2.85
CA SER A 22 -9.12 6.72 2.41
C SER A 22 -8.65 8.09 2.89
N SER A 23 -8.73 9.11 2.02
CA SER A 23 -8.39 10.50 2.35
C SER A 23 -9.22 11.06 3.51
N SER A 24 -10.43 10.52 3.74
CA SER A 24 -11.30 10.91 4.86
C SER A 24 -10.91 10.27 6.20
N SER A 25 -10.18 9.15 6.18
CA SER A 25 -9.89 8.36 7.37
C SER A 25 -8.60 8.78 8.09
N SER A 26 -7.74 9.58 7.44
CA SER A 26 -6.49 10.06 8.04
C SER A 26 -6.37 11.58 7.90
N PRO A 27 -7.19 12.36 8.63
CA PRO A 27 -7.07 13.82 8.65
C PRO A 27 -5.76 14.29 9.31
N ASN A 28 -5.17 13.45 10.17
CA ASN A 28 -3.94 13.73 10.89
C ASN A 28 -2.87 12.69 10.51
N PHE A 29 -2.04 13.02 9.51
CA PHE A 29 -0.82 12.28 9.16
C PHE A 29 0.28 12.44 10.22
N ILE A 30 -0.10 12.43 11.50
CA ILE A 30 0.83 12.37 12.63
C ILE A 30 1.49 10.99 12.53
N GLY A 31 2.82 10.97 12.62
CA GLY A 31 3.66 9.81 12.28
C GLY A 31 3.62 8.67 13.28
N ASP A 32 2.42 8.33 13.75
CA ASP A 32 2.10 7.18 14.59
C ASP A 32 1.59 6.01 13.76
N PHE A 33 1.97 4.81 14.19
CA PHE A 33 1.47 3.56 13.63
C PHE A 33 0.09 3.29 14.22
N ASP A 34 -0.94 3.72 13.51
CA ASP A 34 -2.35 3.56 13.89
C ASP A 34 -2.95 2.29 13.28
N LYS A 35 -4.12 1.88 13.78
CA LYS A 35 -4.85 0.70 13.27
C LYS A 35 -5.19 0.81 11.77
N ILE A 36 -5.29 2.04 11.26
CA ILE A 36 -5.53 2.30 9.83
C ILE A 36 -4.31 1.89 9.02
N LEU A 37 -3.11 2.33 9.43
CA LEU A 37 -1.86 1.98 8.79
C LEU A 37 -1.53 0.50 8.93
N GLU A 38 -1.84 -0.11 10.07
CA GLU A 38 -1.70 -1.56 10.29
C GLU A 38 -2.56 -2.36 9.29
N SER A 39 -3.85 -2.04 9.18
CA SER A 39 -4.75 -2.69 8.22
C SER A 39 -4.32 -2.48 6.77
N ALA A 40 -3.88 -1.25 6.43
CA ALA A 40 -3.35 -0.94 5.11
C ALA A 40 -2.07 -1.72 4.79
N ALA A 41 -1.15 -1.85 5.75
CA ALA A 41 0.08 -2.62 5.61
C ALA A 41 -0.21 -4.12 5.42
N LYS A 42 -1.16 -4.67 6.18
CA LYS A 42 -1.57 -6.06 6.05
C LYS A 42 -2.19 -6.35 4.69
N MET A 43 -3.12 -5.50 4.25
CA MET A 43 -3.71 -5.61 2.92
C MET A 43 -2.66 -5.46 1.82
N TYR A 44 -1.66 -4.58 2.01
CA TYR A 44 -0.53 -4.45 1.12
C TYR A 44 0.33 -5.72 1.04
N GLN A 45 0.68 -6.31 2.18
CA GLN A 45 1.46 -7.55 2.23
C GLN A 45 0.75 -8.69 1.51
N ILE A 46 -0.56 -8.88 1.76
CA ILE A 46 -1.39 -9.87 1.06
C ILE A 46 -1.34 -9.63 -0.45
N ASN A 47 -1.52 -8.37 -0.86
CA ASN A 47 -1.49 -7.94 -2.25
C ASN A 47 -0.16 -8.23 -2.96
N PHE A 48 0.97 -8.20 -2.27
CA PHE A 48 2.28 -8.46 -2.89
C PHE A 48 2.84 -9.85 -2.54
N ASN A 49 2.01 -10.74 -1.97
CA ASN A 49 2.42 -12.06 -1.47
C ASN A 49 3.63 -11.97 -0.53
N LEU A 50 3.74 -10.88 0.22
CA LEU A 50 4.71 -10.72 1.29
C LEU A 50 4.20 -11.46 2.53
N ASN A 51 5.10 -11.78 3.46
CA ASN A 51 4.70 -12.31 4.74
C ASN A 51 3.81 -11.27 5.45
N SER A 52 2.52 -11.60 5.60
CA SER A 52 1.55 -10.74 6.27
C SER A 52 1.80 -10.76 7.77
N THR A 53 2.84 -10.07 8.22
CA THR A 53 3.06 -9.80 9.63
C THR A 53 2.08 -8.74 10.08
N ASP A 54 1.55 -8.84 11.30
CA ASP A 54 0.76 -7.76 11.93
C ASP A 54 1.63 -6.52 12.27
N GLU A 55 2.83 -6.44 11.68
CA GLU A 55 3.82 -5.38 11.84
C GLU A 55 4.32 -4.91 10.48
N LEU A 56 4.65 -3.61 10.43
CA LEU A 56 5.34 -2.99 9.31
C LEU A 56 6.82 -3.37 9.32
N ASP A 57 7.15 -4.44 8.63
CA ASP A 57 8.51 -4.97 8.57
C ASP A 57 9.40 -4.21 7.57
N VAL A 58 10.72 -4.39 7.71
CA VAL A 58 11.71 -3.75 6.85
C VAL A 58 11.56 -4.22 5.39
N GLN A 59 11.10 -5.45 5.13
CA GLN A 59 10.89 -5.93 3.76
C GLN A 59 9.72 -5.22 3.08
N THR A 60 8.60 -5.02 3.77
CA THR A 60 7.43 -4.26 3.30
C THR A 60 7.84 -2.83 2.98
N LEU A 61 8.64 -2.21 3.85
CA LEU A 61 9.18 -0.88 3.60
C LEU A 61 10.05 -0.86 2.33
N LYS A 62 11.03 -1.76 2.22
CA LYS A 62 11.89 -1.86 1.03
C LYS A 62 11.08 -2.13 -0.24
N HIS A 63 10.03 -2.92 -0.15
CA HIS A 63 9.16 -3.22 -1.29
C HIS A 63 8.31 -2.01 -1.70
N SER A 64 7.88 -1.18 -0.75
CA SER A 64 7.04 -0.02 -1.05
C SER A 64 7.76 1.12 -1.77
N VAL A 65 9.11 1.20 -1.68
CA VAL A 65 9.92 2.16 -2.45
C VAL A 65 10.27 1.68 -3.86
N LEU A 66 10.00 0.41 -4.19
CA LEU A 66 10.23 -0.10 -5.54
C LEU A 66 9.27 0.56 -6.54
N PRO A 67 9.72 0.78 -7.78
CA PRO A 67 8.85 1.28 -8.84
C PRO A 67 7.71 0.30 -9.10
N ARG A 68 6.48 0.80 -9.13
CA ARG A 68 5.28 0.01 -9.42
C ARG A 68 4.35 0.69 -10.41
N SER A 69 3.38 -0.05 -10.93
CA SER A 69 2.29 0.49 -11.75
C SER A 69 1.58 1.63 -11.01
N GLY A 70 1.36 2.76 -11.68
CA GLY A 70 0.63 3.91 -11.11
C GLY A 70 -0.87 3.72 -11.00
N ASN A 71 -1.41 2.54 -11.37
CA ASN A 71 -2.80 2.20 -11.12
C ASN A 71 -3.03 1.96 -9.62
N PRO A 72 -4.20 2.30 -9.08
CA PRO A 72 -4.53 2.01 -7.70
C PRO A 72 -4.57 0.49 -7.47
N ASP A 73 -3.92 0.04 -6.39
CA ASP A 73 -3.92 -1.37 -5.99
C ASP A 73 -5.29 -1.76 -5.40
N VAL A 74 -5.98 -0.80 -4.75
CA VAL A 74 -7.28 -0.99 -4.10
C VAL A 74 -8.25 0.09 -4.56
N ILE A 75 -9.45 -0.32 -4.99
CA ILE A 75 -10.54 0.58 -5.38
C ILE A 75 -11.75 0.31 -4.49
N ASN A 76 -12.25 1.34 -3.81
CA ASN A 76 -13.43 1.25 -2.94
C ASN A 76 -13.37 0.09 -1.92
N GLY A 77 -12.18 -0.16 -1.35
CA GLY A 77 -11.92 -1.25 -0.39
C GLY A 77 -11.71 -2.64 -1.02
N THR A 78 -11.78 -2.76 -2.35
CA THR A 78 -11.55 -4.03 -3.06
C THR A 78 -10.19 -4.03 -3.75
N SER A 79 -9.38 -5.06 -3.49
CA SER A 79 -8.10 -5.23 -4.17
C SER A 79 -8.29 -5.55 -5.66
N THR A 80 -7.55 -4.84 -6.50
CA THR A 80 -7.49 -5.09 -7.95
C THR A 80 -6.51 -6.21 -8.30
N MET A 81 -5.70 -6.66 -7.34
CA MET A 81 -4.65 -7.65 -7.55
C MET A 81 -5.13 -9.07 -7.28
N ASN A 82 -4.58 -10.03 -8.03
CA ASN A 82 -5.00 -11.44 -7.99
C ASN A 82 -4.77 -12.11 -6.62
N SER A 83 -3.81 -11.60 -5.87
CA SER A 83 -3.37 -12.03 -4.54
C SER A 83 -4.28 -11.58 -3.40
N GLY A 84 -5.00 -10.47 -3.57
CA GLY A 84 -5.95 -9.94 -2.58
C GLY A 84 -7.39 -10.42 -2.77
N LYS A 85 -7.67 -11.20 -3.83
CA LYS A 85 -9.01 -11.76 -4.07
C LYS A 85 -9.17 -13.07 -3.29
N PRO A 86 -10.25 -13.26 -2.50
CA PRO A 86 -10.65 -14.61 -2.15
C PRO A 86 -10.91 -15.38 -3.46
N LYS A 87 -10.47 -16.64 -3.55
CA LYS A 87 -10.65 -17.48 -4.75
C LYS A 87 -12.15 -17.61 -5.06
N SER A 88 -12.66 -16.76 -5.94
CA SER A 88 -13.92 -16.97 -6.65
C SER A 88 -13.59 -17.10 -8.13
N ASP A 89 -13.98 -18.24 -8.67
CA ASP A 89 -13.82 -18.63 -10.07
C ASP A 89 -14.71 -17.72 -10.93
N SER A 90 -14.12 -16.84 -11.76
CA SER A 90 -14.56 -16.50 -13.13
C SER A 90 -14.13 -15.11 -13.63
N MET A 91 -13.63 -15.15 -14.87
CA MET A 91 -13.70 -14.16 -15.96
C MET A 91 -12.79 -12.91 -15.94
N ILE A 92 -11.77 -13.00 -16.81
CA ILE A 92 -10.83 -11.97 -17.26
C ILE A 92 -11.56 -10.79 -17.92
N GLN A 93 -11.23 -9.56 -17.52
CA GLN A 93 -11.31 -8.39 -18.40
C GLN A 93 -9.97 -7.63 -18.38
N THR A 94 -9.13 -7.94 -19.35
CA THR A 94 -7.89 -7.21 -19.63
C THR A 94 -8.23 -5.97 -20.44
N VAL A 95 -8.27 -4.80 -19.79
CA VAL A 95 -8.15 -3.51 -20.48
C VAL A 95 -6.73 -3.00 -20.27
N GLY A 96 -5.92 -3.10 -21.32
CA GLY A 96 -4.54 -2.59 -21.34
C GLY A 96 -4.52 -1.08 -21.22
N ARG A 97 -4.44 -0.58 -19.99
CA ARG A 97 -4.14 0.83 -19.70
C ARG A 97 -2.63 0.95 -19.56
N LYS A 98 -2.02 1.88 -20.32
CA LYS A 98 -0.60 2.22 -20.16
C LYS A 98 -0.39 2.75 -18.73
N SER A 99 0.20 1.93 -17.87
CA SER A 99 0.52 2.29 -16.50
C SER A 99 1.81 3.12 -16.45
N ILE A 100 1.73 4.35 -15.96
CA ILE A 100 2.91 5.14 -15.63
C ILE A 100 3.49 4.59 -14.33
N ALA A 101 4.74 4.15 -14.34
CA ALA A 101 5.38 3.66 -13.11
C ALA A 101 5.51 4.81 -12.10
N THR A 102 5.08 4.58 -10.87
CA THR A 102 5.14 5.52 -9.75
C THR A 102 5.91 4.88 -8.59
N THR A 103 6.81 5.63 -7.97
CA THR A 103 7.54 5.21 -6.76
C THR A 103 7.05 5.99 -5.54
N CYS A 104 7.05 5.34 -4.37
CA CYS A 104 6.95 6.06 -3.10
C CYS A 104 8.34 6.55 -2.70
N SER A 105 8.52 7.87 -2.72
CA SER A 105 9.84 8.50 -2.57
C SER A 105 10.20 8.65 -1.08
N TYR A 106 10.84 7.66 -0.46
CA TYR A 106 11.45 7.81 0.86
C TYR A 106 12.79 7.06 1.01
N THR A 107 13.68 7.61 1.82
CA THR A 107 15.00 7.03 2.11
C THR A 107 14.85 6.10 3.30
N VAL A 108 15.18 4.82 3.12
CA VAL A 108 15.38 3.86 4.22
C VAL A 108 16.81 4.11 4.71
N TYR A 109 16.98 4.61 5.93
CA TYR A 109 18.27 4.73 6.61
C TYR A 109 18.54 3.49 7.45
#